data_AF-A0A927AWN9-F1
#
_entry.id   AF-A0A927AWN9-F1
#
_cell.length_a   1.000
_cell.length_b   1.000
_cell.length_c   1.000
_cell.angle_alpha   90.00
_cell.angle_beta   90.00
_cell.angle_gamma   90.00
#
_symmetry.space_group_name_H-M   'P 1'
#
loop_
_entity.id
_entity.type
_entity.pdbx_description
1 polymer ?
#
loop_
_entity_poly.entity_id
_entity_poly.type
_entity_poly.pdbx_seq_one_letter_code
_entity_poly.pdbx_strand_id
1 'polypeptide(L)'
;MCDYQSTYSPAQYTKQQLEKTHALWLDNWYLEAPGVAATPDELPRLNTATLRRDYEQMLTQLEHLTIVDVPFWQQLKQKRKQALESEYRLKRLAINAYANPKLLRNSSYDAMGATYVEALIAGDTTALLTSWKRLNEEQKKDSGLPEKIEEAFQEKYKAPNRLQVARVELMAYGWWNHAKQAVPYVVGNSSM
;
A
#
# COMPACT_ATOMS: atom_id res chain seq x y z
N MET A 1 11.74 19.94 21.43
CA MET A 1 11.10 18.72 21.95
C MET A 1 9.98 19.19 22.85
N CYS A 2 8.72 18.92 22.51
CA CYS A 2 7.57 19.36 23.29
C CYS A 2 7.10 18.19 24.15
N ASP A 3 7.23 18.33 25.47
CA ASP A 3 6.65 17.39 26.41
C ASP A 3 5.26 17.90 26.81
N TYR A 4 4.21 17.17 26.39
CA TYR A 4 2.84 17.48 26.77
C TYR A 4 2.50 16.73 28.07
N GLN A 5 2.29 17.47 29.15
CA GLN A 5 1.81 16.94 30.42
C GLN A 5 0.31 17.17 30.54
N SER A 6 -0.44 16.12 30.87
CA SER A 6 -1.87 16.21 31.17
C SER A 6 -2.19 15.51 32.49
N THR A 7 -3.27 15.94 33.14
CA THR A 7 -3.82 15.29 34.33
C THR A 7 -5.11 14.57 33.96
N TYR A 8 -5.39 13.42 34.58
CA TYR A 8 -6.62 12.67 34.38
C TYR A 8 -7.16 12.16 35.72
N SER A 9 -8.47 11.92 35.78
CA SER A 9 -9.10 11.29 36.93
C SER A 9 -9.11 9.76 36.77
N PRO A 10 -8.48 9.00 37.68
CA PRO A 10 -8.54 7.52 37.65
C PRO A 10 -9.95 6.97 37.85
N ALA A 11 -10.88 7.77 38.39
CA ALA A 11 -12.29 7.40 38.50
C ALA A 11 -13.02 7.39 37.14
N GLN A 12 -12.45 8.02 36.11
CA GLN A 12 -13.02 8.07 34.76
C GLN A 12 -12.33 7.08 33.82
N TYR A 13 -11.00 7.04 33.81
CA TYR A 13 -10.22 6.16 32.92
C TYR A 13 -9.01 5.58 33.63
N THR A 14 -8.63 4.36 33.26
CA THR A 14 -7.37 3.76 33.71
C THR A 14 -6.19 4.32 32.90
N LYS A 15 -4.99 4.31 33.49
CA LYS A 15 -3.75 4.62 32.78
C LYS A 15 -3.60 3.78 31.50
N GLN A 16 -3.92 2.49 31.59
CA GLN A 16 -3.85 1.56 30.47
C GLN A 16 -4.78 1.97 29.32
N GLN A 17 -6.02 2.39 29.61
CA GLN A 17 -6.94 2.88 28.58
C GLN A 17 -6.38 4.11 27.86
N LEU A 18 -5.74 5.04 28.58
CA LEU A 18 -5.12 6.23 27.99
C LEU A 18 -3.92 5.86 27.12
N GLU A 19 -3.02 5.00 27.61
CA GLU A 19 -1.85 4.52 26.86
C GLU A 19 -2.26 3.79 25.58
N LYS A 20 -3.29 2.93 25.65
CA LYS A 20 -3.80 2.20 24.47
C LYS A 20 -4.60 3.08 23.51
N THR A 21 -5.27 4.11 24.01
CA THR A 21 -5.93 5.12 23.16
C THR A 21 -4.89 5.98 22.42
N HIS A 22 -3.78 6.29 23.07
CA HIS A 22 -2.65 6.95 22.44
C HIS A 22 -1.99 6.09 21.36
N ALA A 23 -1.77 4.80 21.64
CA ALA A 23 -1.31 3.82 20.66
C ALA A 23 -2.25 3.73 19.44
N LEU A 24 -3.57 3.72 19.65
CA LEU A 24 -4.54 3.76 18.54
C LEU A 24 -4.32 4.97 17.60
N TRP A 25 -3.93 6.11 18.17
CA TRP A 25 -3.72 7.35 17.44
C TRP A 25 -2.39 7.36 16.68
N LEU A 26 -1.28 7.08 17.38
CA LEU A 26 0.08 7.27 16.86
C LEU A 26 0.73 6.03 16.22
N ASP A 27 0.33 4.83 16.64
CA ASP A 27 1.01 3.63 16.15
C ASP A 27 0.68 3.37 14.68
N ASN A 28 1.58 2.65 14.04
CA ASN A 28 1.45 2.23 12.67
C ASN A 28 0.59 0.96 12.58
N TRP A 29 -0.62 1.12 12.02
CA TRP A 29 -1.59 0.05 11.81
C TRP A 29 -1.63 -0.47 10.36
N TYR A 30 -0.47 -0.55 9.70
CA TYR A 30 -0.34 -1.06 8.32
C TYR A 30 0.15 -2.51 8.29
N LEU A 31 -0.04 -3.20 7.16
CA LEU A 31 0.48 -4.56 6.98
C LEU A 31 1.95 -4.53 6.58
N GLU A 32 2.81 -5.24 7.29
CA GLU A 32 4.24 -5.37 6.98
C GLU A 32 4.47 -6.21 5.71
N ALA A 33 3.61 -7.20 5.46
CA ALA A 33 3.71 -8.04 4.27
C ALA A 33 3.51 -7.20 2.99
N PRO A 34 4.41 -7.30 2.00
CA PRO A 34 4.31 -6.55 0.76
C PRO A 34 3.16 -7.09 -0.13
N GLY A 35 2.48 -6.17 -0.84
CA GLY A 35 1.52 -6.53 -1.90
C GLY A 35 2.10 -6.52 -3.31
N VAL A 36 3.17 -5.74 -3.53
CA VAL A 36 3.87 -5.59 -4.81
C VAL A 36 5.37 -5.72 -4.60
N ALA A 37 6.07 -6.13 -5.66
CA ALA A 37 7.52 -6.17 -5.73
C ALA A 37 8.02 -4.91 -6.43
N ALA A 38 9.14 -4.33 -5.99
CA ALA A 38 9.81 -3.24 -6.69
C ALA A 38 10.73 -3.77 -7.80
N THR A 39 11.27 -4.97 -7.62
CA THR A 39 12.13 -5.66 -8.60
C THR A 39 11.70 -7.12 -8.79
N PRO A 40 12.06 -7.77 -9.91
CA PRO A 40 11.78 -9.18 -10.13
C PRO A 40 12.24 -10.12 -9.01
N ASP A 41 13.37 -9.82 -8.35
CA ASP A 41 13.95 -10.67 -7.31
C ASP A 41 13.14 -10.65 -6.00
N GLU A 42 12.22 -9.70 -5.85
CA GLU A 42 11.32 -9.60 -4.70
C GLU A 42 10.03 -10.39 -4.88
N LEU A 43 9.71 -10.86 -6.11
CA LEU A 43 8.52 -11.66 -6.37
C LEU A 43 8.38 -12.88 -5.44
N PRO A 44 9.45 -13.63 -5.10
CA PRO A 44 9.34 -14.76 -4.17
C PRO A 44 8.93 -14.36 -2.73
N ARG A 45 9.06 -13.08 -2.36
CA ARG A 45 8.64 -12.57 -1.04
C ARG A 45 7.12 -12.34 -0.97
N LEU A 46 6.44 -12.26 -2.12
CA LEU A 46 5.00 -12.06 -2.20
C LEU A 46 4.27 -13.35 -1.84
N ASN A 47 3.66 -13.39 -0.65
CA ASN A 47 3.03 -14.60 -0.13
C ASN A 47 1.68 -14.29 0.54
N THR A 48 0.61 -14.88 0.01
CA THR A 48 -0.75 -14.66 0.51
C THR A 48 -0.99 -15.23 1.91
N ALA A 49 -0.29 -16.30 2.29
CA ALA A 49 -0.38 -16.88 3.63
C ALA A 49 0.35 -16.00 4.67
N THR A 50 1.52 -15.45 4.34
CA THR A 50 2.22 -14.47 5.18
C THR A 50 1.37 -13.21 5.34
N LEU A 51 0.84 -12.65 4.25
CA LEU A 51 -0.06 -11.50 4.28
C LEU A 51 -1.31 -11.75 5.13
N ARG A 52 -1.91 -12.95 5.02
CA ARG A 52 -3.08 -13.32 5.83
C ARG A 52 -2.75 -13.36 7.32
N ARG A 53 -1.62 -13.96 7.70
CA ARG A 53 -1.19 -14.03 9.10
C ARG A 53 -0.96 -12.64 9.69
N ASP A 54 -0.26 -11.78 8.94
CA ASP A 54 0.00 -10.39 9.31
C ASP A 54 -1.31 -9.61 9.53
N TYR A 55 -2.27 -9.76 8.61
CA TYR A 55 -3.61 -9.20 8.75
C TYR A 55 -4.36 -9.70 9.99
N GLU A 56 -4.41 -11.02 10.20
CA GLU A 56 -5.11 -11.61 11.35
C GLU A 56 -4.47 -11.19 12.68
N GLN A 57 -3.14 -11.06 12.73
CA GLN A 57 -2.42 -10.56 13.90
C GLN A 57 -2.76 -9.09 14.19
N MET A 58 -2.69 -8.22 13.19
CA MET A 58 -2.97 -6.79 13.34
C MET A 58 -4.45 -6.54 13.69
N LEU A 59 -5.37 -7.27 13.06
CA LEU A 59 -6.80 -7.19 13.37
C LEU A 59 -7.08 -7.60 14.82
N THR A 60 -6.47 -8.69 15.28
CA THR A 60 -6.60 -9.18 16.66
C THR A 60 -6.07 -8.13 17.66
N GLN A 61 -4.93 -7.50 17.37
CA GLN A 61 -4.38 -6.43 18.19
C GLN A 61 -5.34 -5.24 18.28
N LEU A 62 -5.90 -4.80 17.15
CA LEU A 62 -6.93 -3.77 17.13
C LEU A 62 -8.15 -4.20 17.93
N GLU A 63 -8.68 -5.40 17.75
CA GLU A 63 -9.87 -5.89 18.45
C GLU A 63 -9.73 -5.85 19.96
N HIS A 64 -8.62 -6.37 20.49
CA HIS A 64 -8.34 -6.43 21.92
C HIS A 64 -7.81 -5.11 22.51
N LEU A 65 -7.61 -4.08 21.69
CA LEU A 65 -7.18 -2.77 22.16
C LEU A 65 -8.24 -2.15 23.06
N THR A 66 -7.96 -2.10 24.37
CA THR A 66 -8.85 -1.52 25.38
C THR A 66 -8.63 -0.01 25.40
N ILE A 67 -9.54 0.74 24.77
CA ILE A 67 -9.46 2.19 24.63
C ILE A 67 -10.46 2.89 25.56
N VAL A 68 -10.31 4.21 25.67
CA VAL A 68 -11.29 5.07 26.32
C VAL A 68 -12.64 4.94 25.61
N ASP A 69 -13.70 4.72 26.37
CA ASP A 69 -15.05 4.53 25.83
C ASP A 69 -15.73 5.87 25.51
N VAL A 70 -15.17 6.57 24.52
CA VAL A 70 -15.73 7.80 23.95
C VAL A 70 -16.02 7.54 22.47
N PRO A 71 -17.17 8.00 21.94
CA PRO A 71 -17.57 7.71 20.56
C PRO A 71 -16.50 7.99 19.51
N PHE A 72 -15.73 9.06 19.68
CA PHE A 72 -14.62 9.41 18.80
C PHE A 72 -13.58 8.28 18.69
N TRP A 73 -13.10 7.75 19.82
CA TRP A 73 -12.06 6.72 19.84
C TRP A 73 -12.59 5.38 19.31
N GLN A 74 -13.85 5.05 19.62
CA GLN A 74 -14.50 3.86 19.06
C GLN A 74 -14.64 3.95 17.54
N GLN A 75 -15.02 5.11 17.02
CA GLN A 75 -15.08 5.35 15.57
C GLN A 75 -13.69 5.29 14.91
N LEU A 76 -12.66 5.84 15.55
CA LEU A 76 -11.29 5.75 15.05
C LEU A 76 -10.82 4.30 14.96
N LYS A 77 -11.06 3.50 16.02
CA LYS A 77 -10.78 2.07 16.06
C LYS A 77 -11.46 1.33 14.91
N GLN A 78 -12.73 1.64 14.65
CA GLN A 78 -13.47 1.05 13.55
C GLN A 78 -12.91 1.45 12.17
N LYS A 79 -12.54 2.72 11.99
CA LYS A 79 -11.90 3.20 10.75
C LYS A 79 -10.56 2.52 10.50
N ARG A 80 -9.74 2.31 11.54
CA ARG A 80 -8.47 1.57 11.43
C ARG A 80 -8.70 0.13 10.97
N LYS A 81 -9.69 -0.57 11.54
CA LYS A 81 -10.07 -1.93 11.09
C LYS A 81 -10.51 -1.98 9.63
N GLN A 82 -11.32 -1.02 9.20
CA GLN A 82 -11.77 -0.91 7.80
C GLN A 82 -10.62 -0.63 6.84
N ALA A 83 -9.70 0.27 7.20
CA ALA A 83 -8.51 0.56 6.41
C ALA A 83 -7.61 -0.69 6.30
N LEU A 84 -7.40 -1.40 7.40
CA LEU A 84 -6.63 -2.65 7.44
C LEU A 84 -7.22 -3.73 6.54
N GLU A 85 -8.54 -3.90 6.56
CA GLU A 85 -9.23 -4.85 5.66
C GLU A 85 -9.12 -4.45 4.18
N SER A 86 -9.28 -3.15 3.88
CA SER A 86 -9.09 -2.64 2.52
C SER A 86 -7.65 -2.84 2.01
N GLU A 87 -6.65 -2.57 2.85
CA GLU A 87 -5.24 -2.81 2.53
C GLU A 87 -4.99 -4.30 2.27
N TYR A 88 -5.49 -5.19 3.15
CA TYR A 88 -5.37 -6.63 2.98
C TYR A 88 -5.94 -7.10 1.64
N ARG A 89 -7.17 -6.67 1.31
CA ARG A 89 -7.85 -7.03 0.06
C ARG A 89 -7.06 -6.54 -1.16
N LEU A 90 -6.55 -5.31 -1.11
CA LEU A 90 -5.76 -4.73 -2.20
C LEU A 90 -4.41 -5.45 -2.38
N LYS A 91 -3.67 -5.69 -1.28
CA LYS A 91 -2.41 -6.45 -1.33
C LYS A 91 -2.62 -7.86 -1.84
N ARG A 92 -3.67 -8.56 -1.38
CA ARG A 92 -4.00 -9.91 -1.85
C ARG A 92 -4.33 -9.93 -3.34
N LEU A 93 -5.09 -8.93 -3.82
CA LEU A 93 -5.35 -8.76 -5.25
C LEU A 93 -4.04 -8.60 -6.02
N ALA A 94 -3.15 -7.71 -5.56
CA ALA A 94 -1.87 -7.43 -6.20
C ALA A 94 -0.99 -8.70 -6.33
N ILE A 95 -0.84 -9.47 -5.24
CA ILE A 95 -0.07 -10.72 -5.23
C ILE A 95 -0.63 -11.70 -6.26
N ASN A 96 -1.95 -11.90 -6.31
CA ASN A 96 -2.58 -12.81 -7.26
C ASN A 96 -2.50 -12.33 -8.70
N ALA A 97 -2.46 -11.01 -8.92
CA ALA A 97 -2.41 -10.41 -10.24
C ALA A 97 -1.08 -10.64 -10.98
N TYR A 98 0.02 -10.94 -10.27
CA TYR A 98 1.27 -11.37 -10.90
C TYR A 98 1.10 -12.68 -11.68
N ALA A 99 0.24 -13.60 -11.19
CA ALA A 99 -0.10 -14.83 -11.89
C ALA A 99 -1.27 -14.64 -12.87
N ASN A 100 -2.23 -13.76 -12.54
CA ASN A 100 -3.40 -13.50 -13.37
C ASN A 100 -3.77 -12.00 -13.43
N PRO A 101 -3.18 -11.23 -14.37
CA PRO A 101 -3.41 -9.79 -14.48
C PRO A 101 -4.88 -9.40 -14.73
N LYS A 102 -5.71 -10.32 -15.25
CA LYS A 102 -7.14 -10.04 -15.49
C LYS A 102 -7.91 -9.69 -14.23
N LEU A 103 -7.40 -10.10 -13.06
CA LEU A 103 -7.99 -9.75 -11.77
C LEU A 103 -8.00 -8.24 -11.52
N LEU A 104 -7.09 -7.49 -12.15
CA LEU A 104 -6.99 -6.05 -11.96
C LEU A 104 -8.17 -5.28 -12.53
N ARG A 105 -8.86 -5.75 -13.59
CA ARG A 105 -9.96 -5.03 -14.27
C ARG A 105 -11.04 -4.47 -13.36
N ASN A 106 -11.32 -5.16 -12.26
CA ASN A 106 -12.41 -4.82 -11.35
C ASN A 106 -11.90 -4.08 -10.09
N SER A 107 -10.65 -3.66 -10.07
CA SER A 107 -10.11 -2.83 -8.99
C SER A 107 -10.41 -1.35 -9.22
N SER A 108 -10.38 -0.58 -8.14
CA SER A 108 -10.55 0.86 -8.22
C SER A 108 -9.24 1.50 -8.68
N TYR A 109 -9.30 2.31 -9.73
CA TYR A 109 -8.21 3.14 -10.24
C TYR A 109 -8.78 4.25 -11.13
N ASP A 110 -7.98 5.27 -11.42
CA ASP A 110 -8.32 6.30 -12.40
C ASP A 110 -8.02 5.86 -13.85
N ALA A 111 -8.27 6.75 -14.81
CA ALA A 111 -8.03 6.48 -16.24
C ALA A 111 -6.56 6.18 -16.57
N MET A 112 -5.61 6.67 -15.78
CA MET A 112 -4.18 6.42 -15.99
C MET A 112 -3.84 5.00 -15.53
N GLY A 113 -4.34 4.59 -14.36
CA GLY A 113 -4.29 3.20 -13.90
C GLY A 113 -4.89 2.20 -14.90
N ALA A 114 -5.99 2.57 -15.57
CA ALA A 114 -6.61 1.73 -16.61
C ALA A 114 -5.66 1.43 -17.78
N THR A 115 -4.84 2.40 -18.20
CA THR A 115 -3.87 2.22 -19.29
C THR A 115 -2.84 1.14 -18.94
N TYR A 116 -2.39 1.10 -17.68
CA TYR A 116 -1.43 0.12 -17.20
C TYR A 116 -2.05 -1.27 -17.07
N VAL A 117 -3.29 -1.34 -16.57
CA VAL A 117 -4.03 -2.59 -16.44
C VAL A 117 -4.26 -3.26 -17.80
N GLU A 118 -4.67 -2.51 -18.82
CA GLU A 118 -4.88 -3.08 -20.15
C GLU A 118 -3.59 -3.62 -20.77
N ALA A 119 -2.45 -2.91 -20.59
CA ALA A 119 -1.16 -3.40 -21.07
C ALA A 119 -0.69 -4.67 -20.34
N LEU A 120 -0.94 -4.79 -19.03
CA LEU A 120 -0.65 -6.00 -18.25
C LEU A 120 -1.52 -7.18 -18.70
N ILE A 121 -2.76 -6.94 -19.11
CA ILE A 121 -3.73 -7.98 -19.49
C ILE A 121 -3.55 -8.44 -20.93
N ALA A 122 -3.19 -7.54 -21.85
CA ALA A 122 -3.14 -7.82 -23.28
C ALA A 122 -2.22 -9.00 -23.65
N GLY A 123 -1.19 -9.25 -22.85
CA GLY A 123 -0.17 -10.26 -23.15
C GLY A 123 0.73 -9.89 -24.34
N ASP A 124 0.49 -8.74 -24.98
CA ASP A 124 1.31 -8.18 -26.05
C ASP A 124 2.54 -7.46 -25.47
N THR A 125 3.72 -7.89 -25.90
CA THR A 125 4.99 -7.30 -25.48
C THR A 125 5.15 -5.85 -25.94
N THR A 126 4.55 -5.48 -27.08
CA THR A 126 4.64 -4.12 -27.62
C THR A 126 3.83 -3.16 -26.76
N ALA A 127 2.58 -3.50 -26.45
CA ALA A 127 1.74 -2.75 -25.53
C ALA A 127 2.39 -2.60 -24.15
N LEU A 128 2.96 -3.69 -23.61
CA LEU A 128 3.66 -3.67 -22.33
C LEU A 128 4.83 -2.68 -22.31
N LEU A 129 5.74 -2.76 -23.28
CA LEU A 129 6.91 -1.88 -23.34
C LEU A 129 6.53 -0.42 -23.63
N THR A 130 5.47 -0.20 -24.41
CA THR A 130 4.95 1.14 -24.69
C THR A 130 4.40 1.79 -23.43
N SER A 131 3.59 1.05 -22.65
CA SER A 131 3.08 1.54 -21.36
C SER A 131 4.20 1.74 -20.35
N TRP A 132 5.22 0.88 -20.34
CA TRP A 132 6.38 1.07 -19.46
C TRP A 132 7.18 2.33 -19.78
N LYS A 133 7.39 2.65 -21.07
CA LYS A 133 7.97 3.93 -21.49
C LYS A 133 7.13 5.11 -21.03
N ARG A 134 5.81 5.03 -21.17
CA ARG A 134 4.90 6.08 -20.69
C ARG A 134 5.04 6.30 -19.18
N LEU A 135 5.09 5.22 -18.40
CA LEU A 135 5.33 5.27 -16.96
C LEU A 135 6.64 6.00 -16.63
N ASN A 136 7.72 5.75 -17.39
CA ASN A 136 8.98 6.48 -17.24
C ASN A 136 8.82 7.99 -17.52
N GLU A 137 8.10 8.37 -18.59
CA GLU A 137 7.81 9.79 -18.87
C GLU A 137 7.00 10.46 -17.76
N GLU A 138 6.07 9.74 -17.14
CA GLU A 138 5.30 10.24 -16.01
C GLU A 138 6.17 10.44 -14.77
N GLN A 139 7.01 9.46 -14.43
CA GLN A 139 7.95 9.58 -13.30
C GLN A 139 8.95 10.72 -13.46
N LYS A 140 9.38 11.03 -14.69
CA LYS A 140 10.27 12.16 -14.96
C LYS A 140 9.61 13.52 -14.68
N LYS A 141 8.31 13.67 -14.94
CA LYS A 141 7.60 14.95 -14.75
C LYS A 141 7.54 15.38 -13.29
N ASP A 142 7.44 14.41 -12.39
CA ASP A 142 7.31 14.64 -10.95
C ASP A 142 8.65 14.58 -10.20
N SER A 143 9.77 14.46 -10.93
CA SER A 143 11.11 14.29 -10.36
C SER A 143 11.96 15.55 -10.45
N GLY A 144 12.73 15.83 -9.40
CA GLY A 144 13.79 16.85 -9.43
C GLY A 144 15.05 16.43 -10.18
N LEU A 145 15.14 15.17 -10.63
CA LEU A 145 16.31 14.60 -11.34
C LEU A 145 15.85 13.69 -12.51
N PRO A 146 15.18 14.23 -13.54
CA PRO A 146 14.61 13.45 -14.65
C PRO A 146 15.66 12.68 -15.46
N GLU A 147 16.89 13.18 -15.60
CA GLU A 147 17.96 12.51 -16.34
C GLU A 147 18.36 11.19 -15.66
N LYS A 148 18.42 11.15 -14.33
CA LYS A 148 18.74 9.93 -13.59
C LYS A 148 17.67 8.85 -13.73
N ILE A 149 16.41 9.27 -13.82
CA ILE A 149 15.29 8.34 -14.06
C ILE A 149 15.41 7.75 -15.47
N GLU A 150 15.70 8.58 -16.47
CA GLU A 150 15.92 8.12 -17.84
C GLU A 150 17.09 7.15 -17.94
N GLU A 151 18.23 7.47 -17.34
CA GLU A 151 19.43 6.61 -17.35
C GLU A 151 19.12 5.23 -16.76
N ALA A 152 18.49 5.18 -15.58
CA ALA A 152 18.10 3.94 -14.92
C ALA A 152 17.08 3.14 -15.75
N PHE A 153 16.13 3.82 -16.40
CA PHE A 153 15.18 3.17 -17.31
C PHE A 153 15.89 2.56 -18.52
N GLN A 154 16.80 3.28 -19.17
CA GLN A 154 17.52 2.80 -20.35
C GLN A 154 18.41 1.59 -20.05
N GLU A 155 19.00 1.53 -18.85
CA GLU A 155 19.74 0.36 -18.38
C GLU A 155 18.81 -0.87 -18.31
N LYS A 156 17.68 -0.75 -17.61
CA LYS A 156 16.68 -1.82 -17.47
C LYS A 156 16.07 -2.21 -18.83
N TYR A 157 15.86 -1.26 -19.72
CA TYR A 157 15.25 -1.49 -21.04
C TYR A 157 16.16 -2.30 -21.98
N LYS A 158 17.48 -2.22 -21.79
CA LYS A 158 18.47 -3.02 -22.53
C LYS A 158 18.70 -4.41 -21.94
N ALA A 159 18.29 -4.65 -20.70
CA ALA A 159 18.52 -5.91 -20.01
C ALA A 159 17.75 -7.09 -20.64
N PRO A 160 18.28 -8.33 -20.59
CA PRO A 160 17.60 -9.51 -21.12
C PRO A 160 16.24 -9.80 -20.45
N ASN A 161 16.10 -9.45 -19.17
CA ASN A 161 14.88 -9.66 -18.38
C ASN A 161 13.90 -8.45 -18.41
N ARG A 162 14.09 -7.49 -19.33
CA ARG A 162 13.29 -6.25 -19.41
C ARG A 162 11.76 -6.44 -19.38
N LEU A 163 11.25 -7.54 -19.95
CA LEU A 163 9.80 -7.80 -19.95
C LEU A 163 9.28 -8.14 -18.54
N GLN A 164 10.09 -8.85 -17.74
CA GLN A 164 9.76 -9.13 -16.35
C GLN A 164 9.84 -7.86 -15.51
N VAL A 165 10.88 -7.05 -15.73
CA VAL A 165 11.03 -5.72 -15.09
C VAL A 165 9.84 -4.84 -15.42
N ALA A 166 9.45 -4.73 -16.70
CA ALA A 166 8.31 -3.94 -17.14
C ALA A 166 7.00 -4.34 -16.43
N ARG A 167 6.74 -5.65 -16.29
CA ARG A 167 5.56 -6.15 -15.57
C ARG A 167 5.58 -5.75 -14.09
N VAL A 168 6.73 -5.89 -13.44
CA VAL A 168 6.91 -5.55 -12.02
C VAL A 168 6.71 -4.04 -11.81
N GLU A 169 7.34 -3.20 -12.63
CA GLU A 169 7.23 -1.75 -12.48
C GLU A 169 5.84 -1.21 -12.85
N LEU A 170 5.20 -1.78 -13.88
CA LEU A 170 3.81 -1.44 -14.19
C LEU A 170 2.83 -1.86 -13.08
N MET A 171 3.10 -2.96 -12.39
CA MET A 171 2.35 -3.35 -11.20
C MET A 171 2.60 -2.38 -10.03
N ALA A 172 3.86 -2.09 -9.71
CA ALA A 172 4.25 -1.37 -8.49
C ALA A 172 4.12 0.16 -8.59
N TYR A 173 4.40 0.73 -9.75
CA TYR A 173 4.44 2.18 -9.95
C TYR A 173 3.36 2.68 -10.91
N GLY A 174 2.89 1.81 -11.82
CA GLY A 174 1.70 2.06 -12.62
C GLY A 174 0.44 1.83 -11.80
N TRP A 175 -0.11 0.61 -11.86
CA TRP A 175 -1.39 0.28 -11.25
C TRP A 175 -1.47 0.57 -9.74
N TRP A 176 -0.49 0.13 -8.94
CA TRP A 176 -0.57 0.23 -7.47
C TRP A 176 -0.67 1.67 -6.95
N ASN A 177 0.03 2.62 -7.58
CA ASN A 177 -0.03 4.04 -7.21
C ASN A 177 -1.42 4.66 -7.42
N HIS A 178 -2.18 4.14 -8.39
CA HIS A 178 -3.57 4.54 -8.62
C HIS A 178 -4.54 3.76 -7.74
N ALA A 179 -4.31 2.46 -7.56
CA ALA A 179 -5.22 1.61 -6.83
C ALA A 179 -5.22 1.87 -5.32
N LYS A 180 -4.06 2.20 -4.74
CA LYS A 180 -3.93 2.46 -3.30
C LYS A 180 -4.73 3.67 -2.82
N GLN A 181 -5.13 4.58 -3.71
CA GLN A 181 -5.95 5.75 -3.38
C GLN A 181 -7.35 5.35 -2.90
N ALA A 182 -7.80 4.13 -3.21
CA ALA A 182 -9.07 3.59 -2.74
C ALA A 182 -9.01 3.05 -1.29
N VAL A 183 -7.82 2.93 -0.69
CA VAL A 183 -7.69 2.54 0.72
C VAL A 183 -8.04 3.75 1.59
N PRO A 184 -9.02 3.64 2.52
CA PRO A 184 -9.42 4.77 3.35
C PRO A 184 -8.24 5.33 4.18
N TYR A 185 -7.99 6.63 4.04
CA TYR A 185 -7.04 7.32 4.90
C TYR A 185 -7.62 7.49 6.30
N VAL A 186 -6.84 7.15 7.33
CA VAL A 186 -7.23 7.33 8.74
C VAL A 186 -6.30 8.38 9.37
N VAL A 187 -6.88 9.52 9.75
CA VAL A 187 -6.18 10.61 10.43
C VAL A 187 -5.64 10.12 11.79
N GLY A 188 -4.36 10.40 12.06
CA GLY A 188 -3.65 10.00 13.28
C GLY A 188 -2.16 9.72 13.04
N ASN A 189 -1.82 9.27 11.82
CA ASN A 189 -0.45 9.20 11.35
C ASN A 189 0.02 10.59 10.89
N SER A 190 0.47 11.41 11.83
CA SER A 190 1.40 12.47 11.45
C SER A 190 2.71 11.80 11.09
N SER A 191 2.99 11.63 9.80
CA SER A 191 4.38 11.57 9.36
C SER A 191 5.03 12.88 9.81
N MET A 192 5.79 12.84 10.90
CA MET A 192 6.82 13.84 11.19
C MET A 192 8.11 13.39 10.53
#